data_AF-A0A3M5WE47-F1
#
_entry.id   AF-A0A3M5WE47-F1
#
_cell.length_a   1.000
_cell.length_b   1.000
_cell.length_c   1.000
_cell.angle_alpha   90.00
_cell.angle_beta   90.00
_cell.angle_gamma   90.00
#
_symmetry.space_group_name_H-M   'P 1'
#
loop_
_entity.id
_entity.type
_entity.pdbx_description
1 polymer ?
#
loop_
_entity_poly.entity_id
_entity_poly.type
_entity_poly.pdbx_seq_one_letter_code
_entity_poly.pdbx_strand_id
1 'polypeptide(L)'
;MIGLAITGVVLDFCVQTSMVLGQRTVYALDAASRSRLNALYMTSIFIGGAIGSAVASPLFDHGGWTWVLIAGTALPLIALLALLRDRSRENA
;
A
#
# COMPACT_ATOMS: atom_id res chain seq x y z
N MET A 1 15.81 8.56 -18.21
CA MET A 1 16.53 8.08 -17.01
C MET A 1 16.24 8.91 -15.77
N ILE A 2 16.52 10.22 -15.78
CA ILE A 2 16.29 11.09 -14.60
C ILE A 2 14.83 11.06 -14.12
N GLY A 3 13.86 11.15 -15.05
CA GLY A 3 12.43 11.09 -14.69
C GLY A 3 12.02 9.77 -14.00
N LEU A 4 12.54 8.62 -14.46
CA LEU A 4 12.27 7.32 -13.86
C LEU A 4 12.88 7.21 -12.45
N ALA A 5 14.09 7.76 -12.27
CA ALA A 5 14.76 7.80 -10.98
C ALA A 5 14.00 8.65 -9.95
N ILE A 6 13.56 9.84 -10.34
CA ILE A 6 12.76 10.72 -9.47
C ILE A 6 11.45 10.02 -9.09
N THR A 7 10.74 9.44 -10.06
CA THR A 7 9.50 8.70 -9.79
C THR A 7 9.74 7.53 -8.84
N GLY A 8 10.83 6.77 -9.02
CA GLY A 8 11.19 5.68 -8.13
C GLY A 8 11.43 6.14 -6.69
N VAL A 9 12.19 7.22 -6.50
CA VAL A 9 12.45 7.81 -5.17
C VAL A 9 11.16 8.31 -4.52
N VAL A 10 10.30 8.99 -5.28
CA VAL A 10 9.02 9.49 -4.77
C VAL A 10 8.11 8.34 -4.37
N LEU A 11 8.01 7.29 -5.18
CA LEU A 11 7.20 6.10 -4.86
C LEU A 11 7.70 5.40 -3.59
N ASP A 12 9.01 5.19 -3.46
CA ASP A 12 9.61 4.59 -2.27
C ASP A 12 9.33 5.43 -1.01
N PHE A 13 9.53 6.74 -1.11
CA PHE A 13 9.23 7.67 -0.02
C PHE A 13 7.75 7.61 0.41
N CYS A 14 6.82 7.55 -0.54
CA CYS A 14 5.40 7.40 -0.25
C CYS A 14 5.07 6.08 0.47
N VAL A 15 5.67 4.96 0.03
CA VAL A 15 5.48 3.65 0.65
C VAL A 15 6.03 3.65 2.08
N GLN A 16 7.27 4.11 2.27
CA GLN A 16 7.93 4.19 3.57
C GLN A 16 7.15 5.09 4.54
N THR A 17 6.70 6.26 4.08
CA THR A 17 5.88 7.19 4.89
C THR A 17 4.56 6.54 5.32
N SER A 18 3.89 5.84 4.41
CA SER A 18 2.64 5.11 4.70
C SER A 18 2.87 4.01 5.74
N MET A 19 4.02 3.32 5.65
CA MET A 19 4.37 2.29 6.63
C MET A 19 4.59 2.88 8.03
N VAL A 20 5.35 3.99 8.12
CA VAL A 20 5.60 4.69 9.39
C VAL A 20 4.30 5.21 10.01
N LEU A 21 3.39 5.77 9.21
CA LEU A 21 2.07 6.22 9.67
C LEU A 21 1.25 5.04 10.20
N GLY A 22 1.20 3.91 9.48
CA GLY A 22 0.50 2.71 9.91
C GLY A 22 1.05 2.14 11.21
N GLN A 23 2.37 2.06 11.33
CA GLN A 23 3.04 1.64 12.57
C GLN A 23 2.74 2.59 13.73
N ARG A 24 2.73 3.91 13.51
CA ARG A 24 2.37 4.89 14.54
C ARG A 24 0.94 4.67 15.07
N THR A 25 -0.02 4.42 14.19
CA THR A 25 -1.40 4.09 14.57
C THR A 25 -1.46 2.80 15.39
N VAL A 26 -0.74 1.76 14.97
CA VAL A 26 -0.63 0.49 15.71
C VAL A 26 -0.02 0.69 17.10
N TYR A 27 1.02 1.52 17.22
CA TYR A 27 1.70 1.80 18.49
C TYR A 27 0.90 2.73 19.42
N ALA A 28 -0.08 3.48 18.91
CA ALA A 28 -0.98 4.29 19.72
C ALA A 28 -1.98 3.45 20.52
N LEU A 29 -2.20 2.18 20.18
CA LEU A 29 -3.06 1.25 20.93
C LEU A 29 -2.39 0.71 22.20
N ASP A 30 -3.20 0.15 23.09
CA ASP A 30 -2.81 -0.36 24.41
C ASP A 30 -1.61 -1.32 24.37
N ALA A 31 -0.70 -1.16 25.34
CA ALA A 31 0.60 -1.84 25.39
C ALA A 31 0.50 -3.37 25.34
N ALA A 32 -0.57 -3.97 25.86
CA ALA A 32 -0.75 -5.43 25.85
C ALA A 32 -1.00 -6.00 24.44
N SER A 33 -1.47 -5.17 23.51
CA SER A 33 -1.87 -5.60 22.16
C SER A 33 -0.86 -5.24 21.05
N ARG A 34 0.11 -4.36 21.34
CA ARG A 34 1.07 -3.82 20.36
C ARG A 34 1.87 -4.88 19.60
N SER A 35 2.40 -5.88 20.30
CA SER A 35 3.21 -6.94 19.68
C SER A 35 2.39 -7.76 18.68
N ARG A 36 1.15 -8.10 19.04
CA ARG A 36 0.22 -8.86 18.19
C ARG A 36 -0.24 -8.04 16.98
N LEU A 37 -0.59 -6.77 17.20
CA LEU A 37 -1.02 -5.88 16.12
C LEU A 37 0.11 -5.57 15.15
N ASN A 38 1.34 -5.37 15.61
CA ASN A 38 2.49 -5.16 14.73
C ASN A 38 2.82 -6.42 13.92
N ALA A 39 2.75 -7.61 14.53
CA ALA A 39 2.89 -8.87 13.81
C ALA A 39 1.82 -9.01 12.72
N LEU A 40 0.54 -8.76 13.05
CA LEU A 40 -0.55 -8.77 12.08
C LEU A 40 -0.34 -7.75 10.95
N TYR A 41 0.09 -6.53 11.27
CA TYR A 41 0.39 -5.48 10.30
C TYR A 41 1.47 -5.92 9.31
N MET A 42 2.58 -6.45 9.80
CA MET A 42 3.66 -6.96 8.94
C MET A 42 3.21 -8.18 8.13
N THR A 43 2.43 -9.10 8.72
CA THR A 43 1.84 -10.22 8.00
C THR A 43 0.93 -9.75 6.87
N SER A 44 0.10 -8.73 7.07
CA SER A 44 -0.73 -8.14 6.01
C SER A 44 0.10 -7.55 4.88
N ILE A 45 1.20 -6.85 5.18
CA ILE A 45 2.12 -6.33 4.16
C ILE A 45 2.73 -7.49 3.35
N PHE A 46 3.21 -8.54 4.02
CA PHE A 46 3.77 -9.70 3.34
C PHE A 46 2.77 -10.43 2.46
N ILE A 47 1.52 -10.60 2.92
CA ILE A 47 0.45 -11.19 2.12
C ILE A 47 0.19 -10.32 0.87
N GLY A 48 0.11 -9.00 1.04
CA GLY A 48 -0.04 -8.07 -0.08
C GLY A 48 1.11 -8.19 -1.09
N GLY A 49 2.36 -8.26 -0.62
CA GLY A 49 3.54 -8.47 -1.46
C GLY A 49 3.52 -9.81 -2.19
N ALA A 50 3.11 -10.89 -1.52
CA ALA A 50 3.00 -12.22 -2.13
C ALA A 50 1.93 -12.26 -3.24
N ILE A 51 0.75 -11.70 -2.97
CA ILE A 51 -0.33 -11.58 -3.97
C ILE A 51 0.14 -10.70 -5.15
N GLY A 52 0.74 -9.55 -4.86
CA GLY A 52 1.27 -8.66 -5.89
C GLY A 52 2.29 -9.34 -6.80
N SER A 53 3.22 -10.11 -6.22
CA SER A 53 4.22 -10.87 -6.96
C SER A 53 3.59 -11.98 -7.83
N ALA A 54 2.64 -12.74 -7.27
CA ALA A 54 1.94 -13.80 -7.99
C ALA A 54 1.13 -13.28 -9.18
N VAL A 55 0.55 -12.08 -9.06
CA VAL A 55 -0.29 -11.47 -10.09
C VAL A 55 0.54 -10.64 -11.10
N ALA A 56 1.73 -10.16 -10.71
CA ALA A 56 2.59 -9.35 -11.58
C ALA A 56 3.05 -10.11 -12.84
N SER A 57 3.52 -11.35 -12.70
CA SER A 57 4.00 -12.17 -13.84
C SER A 57 2.91 -12.42 -14.90
N PRO A 58 1.72 -12.97 -14.56
CA PRO A 58 0.69 -13.21 -15.56
C PRO A 58 0.12 -11.91 -16.18
N LEU A 59 0.06 -10.81 -15.43
CA LEU A 59 -0.32 -9.50 -15.97
C LEU A 59 0.68 -9.00 -17.01
N PHE A 60 1.96 -9.19 -16.73
CA PHE A 60 3.03 -8.80 -17.65
C PHE A 60 3.00 -9.63 -18.93
N ASP A 61 2.79 -10.94 -18.84
CA ASP A 61 2.78 -11.82 -20.01
C ASP A 61 1.62 -11.51 -20.98
N HIS A 62 0.43 -11.18 -20.45
CA HIS A 62 -0.76 -10.91 -21.28
C HIS A 62 -0.82 -9.48 -21.82
N GLY A 63 -0.20 -8.54 -21.10
CA GLY A 63 -0.50 -7.12 -21.27
C GLY A 63 0.69 -6.17 -21.18
N GLY A 64 1.89 -6.72 -20.94
CA GLY A 64 3.11 -5.96 -20.70
C GLY A 64 3.00 -5.00 -19.52
N TRP A 65 3.83 -3.95 -19.57
CA TRP A 65 3.94 -2.96 -18.50
C TRP A 65 2.65 -2.20 -18.21
N THR A 66 1.79 -1.99 -19.21
CA THR A 66 0.55 -1.21 -19.05
C THR A 66 -0.39 -1.85 -18.03
N TRP A 67 -0.58 -3.17 -18.11
CA TRP A 67 -1.48 -3.89 -17.20
C TRP A 67 -0.91 -3.98 -15.78
N VAL A 68 0.41 -4.11 -15.65
CA VAL A 68 1.11 -4.05 -14.35
C VAL A 68 0.91 -2.68 -13.70
N LEU A 69 1.03 -1.59 -14.48
CA LEU A 69 0.80 -0.22 -13.99
C LEU A 69 -0.66 0.00 -13.58
N ILE A 70 -1.62 -0.47 -14.38
CA ILE A 70 -3.05 -0.35 -14.05
C ILE A 70 -3.35 -1.10 -12.75
N ALA A 71 -2.90 -2.34 -12.60
CA ALA A 71 -3.11 -3.12 -11.39
C ALA A 71 -2.45 -2.48 -10.15
N GLY A 72 -1.21 -2.00 -10.30
CA GLY A 72 -0.46 -1.35 -9.22
C GLY A 72 -1.04 -0.01 -8.78
N THR A 73 -1.73 0.72 -9.67
CA THR A 73 -2.36 2.01 -9.35
C THR A 73 -3.81 1.88 -8.90
N ALA A 74 -4.55 0.86 -9.38
CA ALA A 74 -5.95 0.65 -9.02
C ALA A 74 -6.13 0.36 -7.52
N LEU A 75 -5.28 -0.48 -6.93
CA LEU A 75 -5.33 -0.82 -5.50
C LEU A 75 -5.23 0.41 -4.57
N PRO A 76 -4.16 1.25 -4.66
CA PRO A 76 -4.07 2.45 -3.83
C PRO A 76 -5.16 3.48 -4.18
N LEU A 77 -5.62 3.54 -5.43
CA LEU A 77 -6.72 4.43 -5.81
C LEU A 77 -8.04 4.03 -5.12
N ILE A 78 -8.36 2.73 -5.05
CA ILE A 78 -9.53 2.22 -4.34
C ILE A 78 -9.42 2.54 -2.84
N ALA A 79 -8.24 2.35 -2.24
CA ALA A 79 -8.00 2.69 -0.85
C ALA A 79 -8.18 4.20 -0.58
N LEU A 80 -7.69 5.06 -1.48
CA LEU A 80 -7.88 6.51 -1.42
C LEU A 80 -9.36 6.89 -1.51
N LEU A 81 -10.10 6.30 -2.45
CA LEU A 81 -11.54 6.56 -2.60
C LEU A 81 -12.34 6.12 -1.36
N ALA A 82 -11.97 4.99 -0.76
CA ALA A 82 -12.57 4.52 0.49
C ALA A 82 -12.31 5.52 1.64
N LEU A 83 -11.07 6.01 1.77
CA LEU A 83 -10.70 7.02 2.77
C LEU A 83 -11.46 8.33 2.58
N LEU A 84 -11.54 8.84 1.34
CA LEU A 84 -12.27 10.05 1.02
C LEU A 84 -13.77 9.91 1.33
N ARG A 85 -14.35 8.73 1.06
CA ARG A 85 -15.74 8.44 1.38
C ARG A 85 -15.99 8.41 2.89
N ASP A 86 -15.09 7.82 3.66
CA ASP A 86 -15.19 7.77 5.11
C ASP A 86 -15.09 9.18 5.71
N ARG A 87 -14.12 9.97 5.24
CA ARG A 87 -13.96 11.37 5.66
C ARG A 87 -15.15 12.25 5.30
N SER A 88 -15.79 11.99 4.16
CA SER A 88 -17.02 12.71 3.77
C SER A 88 -18.21 12.37 4.66
N ARG A 89 -18.26 11.17 5.26
CA ARG A 89 -19.30 10.77 6.22
C ARG A 89 -19.08 11.34 7.61
N GLU A 90 -17.82 11.51 8.02
CA GLU A 90 -17.48 12.13 9.30
C GLU A 90 -17.75 13.64 9.32
N ASN A 91 -17.71 14.30 8.16
CA ASN A 91 -17.95 15.74 8.01
C ASN A 91 -19.42 16.13 7.76
N ALA A 92 -20.35 15.18 7.70
CA ALA A 92 -21.79 15.40 7.45
C ALA A 92 -22.62 15.09 8.70
#